data_AF-A0A916G6C8-F1
#
_entry.id   AF-A0A916G6C8-F1
#
_cell.length_a   1.000
_cell.length_b   1.000
_cell.length_c   1.000
_cell.angle_alpha   90.00
_cell.angle_beta   90.00
_cell.angle_gamma   90.00
#
_symmetry.space_group_name_H-M   'P 1'
#
loop_
_entity.id
_entity.type
_entity.pdbx_description
1 polymer ?
#
loop_
_entity_poly.entity_id
_entity_poly.type
_entity_poly.pdbx_seq_one_letter_code
_entity_poly.pdbx_strand_id
1 'polypeptide(L)' 'MTSQEIRSRIESLTEQLVAKYHPEKIILFGSAARESDVINDVDVFIVKDDVPALGAERIR' A
#
# COMPACT_ATOMS: atom_id res chain seq x y z
N MET A 1 -15.73 2.71 -9.33
CA MET A 1 -15.72 3.06 -7.89
C MET A 1 -15.57 4.56 -7.80
N THR A 2 -16.21 5.19 -6.82
CA THR A 2 -16.03 6.62 -6.54
C THR A 2 -14.67 6.87 -5.86
N SER A 3 -14.16 8.09 -5.93
CA SER A 3 -12.91 8.46 -5.24
C SER A 3 -12.98 8.23 -3.73
N GLN A 4 -14.18 8.38 -3.13
CA GLN A 4 -14.40 8.12 -1.71
C GLN A 4 -14.32 6.63 -1.37
N GLU A 5 -14.91 5.76 -2.21
CA GLU A 5 -14.78 4.31 -2.05
C GLU A 5 -13.33 3.84 -2.17
N ILE A 6 -12.56 4.41 -3.11
CA ILE A 6 -11.14 4.11 -3.28
C ILE A 6 -10.36 4.52 -2.04
N ARG A 7 -10.60 5.72 -1.51
CA ARG A 7 -9.96 6.20 -0.29
C ARG A 7 -10.21 5.27 0.90
N SER A 8 -11.46 4.88 1.15
CA SER A 8 -11.78 3.95 2.24
C SER A 8 -11.12 2.58 2.07
N ARG A 9 -10.94 2.11 0.83
CA ARG A 9 -10.18 0.88 0.57
C ARG A 9 -8.69 1.05 0.81
N ILE A 10 -8.10 2.19 0.45
CA ILE A 10 -6.68 2.49 0.73
C ILE A 10 -6.46 2.57 2.26
N GLU A 11 -7.37 3.20 3.00
CA GLU A 11 -7.34 3.25 4.46
C GLU A 11 -7.41 1.83 5.06
N SER A 12 -8.38 1.02 4.63
CA SER A 12 -8.49 -0.38 5.07
C SER A 12 -7.27 -1.24 4.70
N LEU A 13 -6.69 -1.05 3.51
CA LEU A 13 -5.45 -1.72 3.10
C LEU A 13 -4.28 -1.30 3.99
N THR A 14 -4.18 -0.01 4.31
CA THR A 14 -3.13 0.54 5.17
C THR A 14 -3.19 -0.09 6.57
N GLU A 15 -4.38 -0.20 7.16
CA GLU A 15 -4.58 -0.86 8.46
C GLU A 15 -4.14 -2.33 8.43
N GLN A 16 -4.49 -3.06 7.37
CA GLN A 16 -4.07 -4.46 7.19
C GLN A 16 -2.55 -4.59 7.06
N LEU A 17 -1.91 -3.70 6.30
CA LEU A 17 -0.45 -3.67 6.14
C LEU A 17 0.25 -3.35 7.45
N VAL A 18 -0.28 -2.39 8.24
CA VAL A 18 0.24 -2.04 9.55
C VAL A 18 0.16 -3.23 10.51
N ALA A 19 -1.01 -3.86 10.61
CA ALA A 19 -1.23 -4.99 11.50
C ALA A 19 -0.38 -6.22 11.14
N LYS A 20 -0.15 -6.46 9.85
CA LYS A 20 0.57 -7.66 9.38
C LYS A 20 2.09 -7.47 9.36
N TYR A 21 2.57 -6.33 8.88
CA TYR A 21 3.99 -6.16 8.54
C TYR A 21 4.75 -5.20 9.45
N HIS A 22 4.04 -4.48 10.34
CA HIS A 22 4.60 -3.49 11.27
C HIS A 22 5.62 -2.56 10.58
N PRO A 23 5.23 -1.89 9.48
CA PRO A 23 6.16 -1.07 8.74
C PRO A 23 6.50 0.21 9.50
N GLU A 24 7.68 0.74 9.25
CA GLU A 24 8.09 2.06 9.72
C GLU A 24 7.32 3.16 8.99
N LYS A 25 7.12 2.98 7.67
CA LYS A 25 6.42 3.93 6.80
C LYS A 25 5.72 3.23 5.64
N ILE A 26 4.58 3.78 5.23
CA ILE A 26 3.87 3.43 4.00
C ILE A 26 3.69 4.74 3.21
N ILE A 27 4.12 4.75 1.95
CA ILE A 27 4.03 5.90 1.06
C ILE A 27 3.16 5.53 -0.13
N LEU A 28 2.03 6.21 -0.30
CA LEU A 28 1.19 6.10 -1.49
C LEU A 28 1.80 6.94 -2.63
N PHE A 29 1.94 6.35 -3.81
CA PHE A 29 2.41 7.05 -5.01
C PHE A 29 1.62 6.60 -6.25
N GLY A 30 2.04 7.04 -7.44
CA GLY A 30 1.38 6.66 -8.70
C GLY A 30 0.05 7.40 -8.94
N SER A 31 -0.83 6.79 -9.74
CA SER A 31 -2.11 7.41 -10.15
C SER A 31 -3.05 7.63 -8.96
N ALA A 32 -3.04 6.72 -7.98
CA ALA A 32 -3.88 6.79 -6.80
C ALA A 32 -3.48 7.90 -5.81
N ALA A 33 -2.25 8.40 -5.89
CA ALA A 33 -1.77 9.51 -5.06
C ALA A 33 -2.17 10.89 -5.61
N ARG A 34 -2.67 10.95 -6.85
CA ARG A 34 -3.12 12.17 -7.51
C ARG A 34 -4.65 12.20 -7.49
N GLU A 35 -5.23 13.40 -7.52
CA GLU A 35 -6.66 13.57 -7.80
C GLU A 35 -6.95 13.27 -9.28
N SER A 36 -6.75 12.01 -9.67
CA SER A 36 -6.97 11.53 -11.03
C SER A 36 -8.38 10.98 -11.16
N ASP A 37 -9.05 11.33 -12.25
CA ASP A 37 -10.37 10.79 -12.60
C ASP A 37 -10.31 9.29 -12.91
N VAL A 38 -9.12 8.77 -13.22
CA VAL A 38 -8.87 7.36 -13.51
C VAL A 38 -7.74 6.86 -12.60
N ILE A 39 -8.08 5.94 -11.71
CA ILE A 39 -7.15 5.20 -10.86
C ILE A 39 -7.20 3.75 -11.35
N ASN A 40 -6.11 3.29 -11.97
CA ASN A 40 -6.00 1.92 -12.46
C ASN A 40 -5.48 0.99 -11.36
N ASP A 41 -4.35 1.38 -10.76
CA ASP A 41 -3.66 0.62 -9.72
C ASP A 41 -3.37 1.49 -8.50
N VAL A 42 -3.11 0.84 -7.36
CA VAL A 42 -2.68 1.47 -6.11
C VAL A 42 -1.22 1.10 -5.86
N ASP A 43 -0.33 2.06 -6.05
CA ASP A 43 1.10 1.88 -5.84
C ASP A 43 1.50 2.33 -4.43
N VAL A 44 2.10 1.43 -3.65
CA VAL A 44 2.59 1.73 -2.29
C VAL A 44 4.05 1.31 -2.13
N PHE A 45 4.83 2.18 -1.48
CA PHE A 45 6.20 1.91 -1.09
C PHE A 45 6.26 1.74 0.44
N ILE A 46 6.72 0.58 0.88
CA ILE A 46 6.71 0.19 2.30
C ILE A 46 8.15 0.11 2.80
N VAL A 47 8.45 0.84 3.87
CA VAL A 47 9.72 0.79 4.59
C VAL A 47 9.52 -0.04 5.86
N LYS A 48 10.33 -1.07 6.04
CA LYS A 48 10.38 -1.90 7.26
C LYS A 48 11.78 -2.50 7.44
N ASP A 49 12.10 -2.85 8.66
CA ASP A 49 13.39 -3.41 9.08
C ASP A 49 13.40 -4.95 9.06
N ASP A 50 12.29 -5.59 9.41
CA ASP A 50 12.14 -7.05 9.46
C ASP A 50 11.87 -7.66 8.07
N VAL A 51 12.84 -7.52 7.16
CA VAL A 51 12.78 -8.08 5.81
C VAL A 51 13.43 -9.46 5.75
N PRO A 52 12.77 -10.48 5.16
CA PRO A 52 13.37 -11.79 4.97
C PRO A 52 14.68 -11.69 4.18
N ALA A 53 15.67 -12.50 4.59
CA ALA A 53 17.01 -12.47 4.00
C ALA A 53 17.00 -12.95 2.55
N LEU A 54 16.13 -13.89 2.20
CA LEU A 54 16.06 -14.46 0.85
C LEU A 54 14.90 -13.84 0.07
N GLY A 55 15.15 -13.50 -1.20
CA GLY A 55 14.13 -12.93 -2.08
C GLY A 55 12.92 -13.85 -2.31
N ALA A 56 13.13 -15.17 -2.33
CA ALA A 56 12.05 -16.15 -2.50
C ALA A 56 11.06 -16.17 -1.33
N GLU A 57 11.51 -15.84 -0.11
CA GLU A 57 10.64 -15.74 1.08
C GLU A 57 9.74 -14.51 1.02
N ARG A 58 10.06 -13.55 0.15
CA ARG A 58 9.28 -12.32 -0.08
C ARG A 58 8.14 -12.51 -1.08
N ILE A 59 8.11 -13.63 -1.81
CA ILE A 59 7.05 -13.99 -2.75
C ILE A 59 6.11 -14.95 -2.03
N ARG A 60 5.08 -14.42 -1.38
CA ARG A 60 4.02 -15.19 -0.71
C ARG A 60 2.67 -14.53 -0.92
#